data_AF-A0A832YNC1-F1
#
_entry.id   AF-A0A832YNC1-F1
#
_cell.length_a   1.000
_cell.length_b   1.000
_cell.length_c   1.000
_cell.angle_alpha   90.00
_cell.angle_beta   90.00
_cell.angle_gamma   90.00
#
_symmetry.space_group_name_H-M   'P 1'
#
loop_
_entity.id
_entity.type
_entity.pdbx_description
1 polymer ?
#
loop_
_entity_poly.entity_id
_entity_poly.type
_entity_poly.pdbx_seq_one_letter_code
_entity_poly.pdbx_strand_id
1 'polypeptide(L)' 'MDEIDMVAIAILLSAPLMSEYEMKNTICKLKRIARKKGMANYKNINEILDYWADKAYQITMKY' A
#
# COMPACT_ATOMS: atom_id res chain seq x y z
N MET A 1 2.16 -6.91 11.14
CA MET A 1 2.31 -5.72 10.28
C MET A 1 3.69 -5.19 10.55
N ASP A 2 4.54 -5.10 9.55
CA ASP A 2 5.88 -4.50 9.69
C ASP A 2 5.87 -3.01 9.30
N GLU A 3 7.01 -2.35 9.45
CA GLU A 3 7.15 -0.92 9.14
C GLU A 3 6.79 -0.59 7.69
N ILE A 4 7.15 -1.49 6.75
CA ILE A 4 6.82 -1.34 5.34
C ILE A 4 5.30 -1.37 5.14
N ASP A 5 4.61 -2.28 5.81
CA ASP A 5 3.15 -2.36 5.76
C ASP A 5 2.51 -1.08 6.29
N MET A 6 3.00 -0.56 7.42
CA MET A 6 2.48 0.68 8.02
C MET A 6 2.61 1.88 7.08
N VAL A 7 3.79 2.04 6.44
CA VAL A 7 4.04 3.12 5.48
C VAL A 7 3.12 2.99 4.26
N ALA A 8 2.97 1.78 3.72
CA ALA A 8 2.11 1.56 2.55
C ALA A 8 0.64 1.84 2.86
N ILE A 9 0.14 1.39 4.01
CA ILE A 9 -1.24 1.63 4.45
C ILE A 9 -1.47 3.13 4.68
N ALA A 10 -0.55 3.84 5.33
CA ALA A 10 -0.67 5.29 5.54
C ALA A 10 -0.76 6.07 4.22
N ILE A 11 0.00 5.66 3.20
CA ILE A 11 -0.08 6.23 1.85
C ILE A 11 -1.46 5.96 1.23
N LEU A 12 -2.01 4.77 1.41
CA LEU A 12 -3.34 4.43 0.88
C LEU A 12 -4.47 5.17 1.60
N LEU A 13 -4.32 5.46 2.90
CA LEU A 13 -5.30 6.24 3.66
C LEU A 13 -5.40 7.69 3.19
N SER A 14 -4.32 8.27 2.65
CA SER A 14 -4.34 9.62 2.07
C SER A 14 -4.74 9.64 0.59
N ALA A 15 -4.94 8.47 -0.05
CA ALA A 15 -5.27 8.35 -1.46
C ALA A 15 -6.52 9.17 -1.87
N PRO A 16 -7.62 9.25 -1.08
CA PRO A 16 -8.79 10.05 -1.44
C PRO A 16 -8.51 11.55 -1.60
N LEU A 17 -7.40 12.05 -1.02
CA LEU A 17 -7.00 13.46 -1.08
C LEU A 17 -6.00 13.76 -2.20
N MET A 18 -5.55 12.74 -2.93
CA MET A 18 -4.55 12.89 -3.98
C MET A 18 -5.19 13.28 -5.32
N SER A 19 -4.52 14.14 -6.06
CA SER A 19 -4.80 14.35 -7.48
C SER A 19 -4.48 13.09 -8.31
N GLU A 20 -4.97 13.02 -9.55
CA GLU A 20 -4.66 11.90 -10.46
C GLU A 20 -3.15 11.72 -10.68
N TYR A 21 -2.41 12.84 -10.79
CA TYR A 21 -0.97 12.83 -10.95
C TYR A 21 -0.24 12.25 -9.72
N GLU A 22 -0.63 12.68 -8.52
CA GLU A 22 -0.10 12.16 -7.27
C GLU A 22 -0.43 10.67 -7.09
N MET A 23 -1.66 10.28 -7.45
CA MET A 23 -2.09 8.89 -7.39
C MET A 23 -1.23 7.98 -8.29
N LYS A 24 -0.95 8.40 -9.53
CA LYS A 24 -0.06 7.65 -10.44
C LYS A 24 1.34 7.46 -9.84
N ASN A 25 1.91 8.50 -9.25
CA ASN A 25 3.21 8.42 -8.59
C ASN A 25 3.19 7.51 -7.36
N THR A 26 2.12 7.59 -6.57
CA THR A 26 1.87 6.74 -5.41
C THR A 26 1.77 5.26 -5.78
N ILE A 27 1.06 4.90 -6.84
CA ILE A 27 0.97 3.51 -7.33
C ILE A 27 2.37 2.97 -7.70
N CYS A 28 3.17 3.77 -8.41
CA CYS A 28 4.55 3.40 -8.75
C CYS A 28 5.40 3.17 -7.49
N LYS A 29 5.27 4.04 -6.49
CA LYS A 29 5.97 3.91 -5.20
C LYS A 29 5.55 2.65 -4.45
N LEU A 30 4.25 2.36 -4.36
CA LEU A 30 3.70 1.16 -3.71
C LEU A 30 4.22 -0.12 -4.37
N LYS A 31 4.18 -0.21 -5.71
CA LYS A 31 4.73 -1.38 -6.43
C LYS A 31 6.22 -1.60 -6.16
N ARG A 32 7.01 -0.52 -6.08
CA ARG A 32 8.44 -0.61 -5.77
C ARG A 32 8.69 -1.10 -4.36
N ILE A 33 7.92 -0.64 -3.38
CA ILE A 33 8.02 -1.07 -1.98
C ILE A 33 7.54 -2.52 -1.82
N ALA A 34 6.44 -2.90 -2.47
CA ALA A 34 5.92 -4.26 -2.47
C ALA A 34 6.92 -5.26 -3.07
N ARG A 35 7.60 -4.89 -4.17
CA ARG A 35 8.70 -5.71 -4.74
C ARG A 35 9.81 -5.97 -3.74
N LYS A 36 10.27 -4.93 -3.02
CA LYS A 36 11.32 -5.08 -2.00
C LYS A 36 10.88 -6.04 -0.88
N LYS A 37 9.65 -5.88 -0.38
CA LYS A 37 9.09 -6.74 0.66
C LYS A 37 8.85 -8.18 0.19
N GLY A 38 8.39 -8.35 -1.06
CA GLY A 38 8.16 -9.65 -1.69
C GLY A 38 9.46 -10.43 -1.87
N MET A 39 10.54 -9.78 -2.29
CA MET A 39 11.87 -10.38 -2.35
C MET A 39 12.36 -10.84 -0.98
N ALA A 40 12.16 -10.03 0.07
CA ALA A 40 12.60 -10.37 1.43
C ALA A 40 11.82 -11.54 2.05
N ASN A 41 10.54 -11.70 1.69
CA ASN A 41 9.62 -12.65 2.32
C ASN A 41 9.15 -13.78 1.40
N TYR A 42 9.68 -13.87 0.17
CA TYR A 42 9.23 -14.79 -0.89
C TYR A 42 7.71 -14.77 -1.15
N LYS A 43 7.09 -13.58 -1.03
CA LYS A 43 5.65 -13.38 -1.22
C LYS A 43 5.32 -12.76 -2.56
N ASN A 44 4.13 -13.08 -3.08
CA ASN A 44 3.63 -12.47 -4.31
C ASN A 44 3.36 -10.97 -4.10
N ILE A 45 3.78 -10.14 -5.05
CA ILE A 45 3.58 -8.68 -5.00
C ILE A 45 2.09 -8.33 -4.94
N ASN A 46 1.25 -9.05 -5.68
CA ASN A 46 -0.19 -8.79 -5.71
C ASN A 46 -0.82 -9.07 -4.33
N GLU A 47 -0.47 -10.18 -3.69
CA GLU A 47 -0.94 -10.49 -2.33
C GLU A 47 -0.54 -9.41 -1.32
N ILE A 48 0.67 -8.84 -1.46
CA ILE A 48 1.13 -7.73 -0.60
C ILE A 48 0.28 -6.48 -0.84
N LEU A 49 0.00 -6.13 -2.10
CA LEU A 49 -0.80 -4.96 -2.45
C LEU A 49 -2.25 -5.12 -2.00
N ASP A 50 -2.84 -6.29 -2.23
CA ASP A 50 -4.20 -6.63 -1.82
C ASP A 50 -4.35 -6.57 -0.30
N TYR A 51 -3.37 -7.09 0.43
CA TYR A 51 -3.32 -7.00 1.89
C TYR A 51 -3.29 -5.53 2.37
N TRP A 52 -2.49 -4.67 1.75
CA TRP A 52 -2.45 -3.24 2.12
C TRP A 52 -3.76 -2.52 1.80
N ALA A 53 -4.38 -2.82 0.66
CA ALA A 53 -5.65 -2.24 0.26
C ALA A 53 -6.79 -2.66 1.21
N ASP A 54 -6.89 -3.95 1.53
CA ASP A 54 -7.85 -4.49 2.50
C ASP A 54 -7.68 -3.84 3.87
N LYS A 55 -6.44 -3.70 4.35
CA LYS A 55 -6.17 -3.05 5.64
C LYS A 55 -6.50 -1.57 5.65
N ALA A 56 -6.13 -0.83 4.62
CA ALA A 56 -6.51 0.59 4.50
C ALA A 56 -8.03 0.74 4.50
N TYR A 57 -8.74 -0.08 3.73
CA TYR A 57 -10.20 -0.08 3.68
C TYR A 57 -10.84 -0.40 5.04
N GLN A 58 -10.38 -1.46 5.72
CA GLN A 58 -10.85 -1.81 7.06
C GLN A 58 -10.63 -0.69 8.08
N ILE A 59 -9.53 0.07 7.96
CA ILE A 59 -9.28 1.23 8.81
C ILE A 59 -10.28 2.34 8.49
N THR A 60 -10.47 2.67 7.20
CA THR A 60 -11.44 3.70 6.81
C THR A 60 -12.89 3.35 7.12
N MET A 61 -13.24 2.07 7.23
CA MET A 61 -14.61 1.63 7.53
C MET A 61 -14.91 1.54 9.03
N LYS A 62 -13.88 1.55 9.88
CA LYS A 62 -14.03 1.56 11.34
C LYS A 62 -14.20 2.97 11.92
N TYR A 63 -14.00 3.99 11.11
CA TYR A 63 -14.13 5.41 11.43
C TYR A 63 -15.11 6.06 10.46
#